data_AF-A0A7K3HAQ5-F1
#
_entry.id   AF-A0A7K3HAQ5-F1
#
_cell.length_a   1.000
_cell.length_b   1.000
_cell.length_c   1.000
_cell.angle_alpha   90.00
_cell.angle_beta   90.00
_cell.angle_gamma   90.00
#
_symmetry.space_group_name_H-M   'P 1'
#
loop_
_entity.id
_entity.type
_entity.pdbx_description
1 polymer ?
#
loop_
_entity_poly.entity_id
_entity_poly.type
_entity_poly.pdbx_seq_one_letter_code
_entity_poly.pdbx_strand_id
1 'polypeptide(L)'
;PTVWLALLGFAVTGLGLANVFPVAVERAGALAGPRGVATASTLGYGGMLLGPPAIGFLADWYSLPAALTTVAVLAGLSALAAPLLGRTVSPEAGPANGPGG
;
A
#
# COMPACT_ATOMS: atom_id res chain seq x y z
N PRO A 1 -11.30 24.88 5.45
CA PRO A 1 -11.16 25.04 3.97
C PRO A 1 -10.11 24.07 3.41
N THR A 2 -10.29 22.77 3.66
CA THR A 2 -9.31 21.70 3.40
C THR A 2 -9.88 20.55 2.58
N VAL A 3 -11.15 20.64 2.16
CA VAL A 3 -11.87 19.56 1.46
C VAL A 3 -11.15 19.13 0.18
N TRP A 4 -10.69 20.07 -0.64
CA TRP A 4 -9.93 19.76 -1.85
C TRP A 4 -8.61 19.03 -1.57
N LEU A 5 -7.94 19.40 -0.49
CA LEU A 5 -6.68 18.79 -0.06
C LEU A 5 -6.93 17.37 0.49
N ALA A 6 -8.04 17.18 1.23
CA ALA A 6 -8.49 15.86 1.67
C ALA A 6 -8.90 14.96 0.50
N LEU A 7 -9.60 15.50 -0.51
CA LEU A 7 -9.98 14.77 -1.72
C LEU A 7 -8.76 14.35 -2.55
N LEU A 8 -7.77 15.24 -2.70
CA LEU A 8 -6.50 14.91 -3.35
C LEU A 8 -5.75 13.82 -2.58
N GLY A 9 -5.62 13.96 -1.26
CA GLY A 9 -4.99 12.95 -0.41
C GLY A 9 -5.70 11.60 -0.48
N PHE A 10 -7.04 11.61 -0.48
CA PHE A 10 -7.86 10.41 -0.65
C PHE A 10 -7.65 9.77 -2.02
N ALA A 11 -7.66 10.57 -3.10
CA ALA A 11 -7.45 10.08 -4.45
C ALA A 11 -6.06 9.44 -4.62
N VAL A 12 -5.01 10.10 -4.12
CA VAL A 12 -3.63 9.58 -4.17
C VAL A 12 -3.49 8.31 -3.34
N THR A 13 -4.05 8.29 -2.13
CA THR A 13 -4.03 7.10 -1.27
C THR A 13 -4.78 5.94 -1.93
N GLY A 14 -5.95 6.20 -2.52
CA GLY A 14 -6.73 5.22 -3.26
C GLY A 14 -5.96 4.66 -4.46
N LEU A 15 -5.29 5.52 -5.23
CA LEU A 15 -4.48 5.10 -6.38
C LEU A 15 -3.31 4.20 -5.98
N GLY A 16 -2.62 4.56 -4.89
CA GLY A 16 -1.52 3.78 -4.35
C GLY A 16 -2.00 2.41 -3.85
N LEU A 17 -3.07 2.40 -3.06
CA LEU A 17 -3.62 1.17 -2.50
C LEU A 17 -4.17 0.23 -3.59
N ALA A 18 -4.79 0.77 -4.64
CA ALA A 18 -5.28 0.01 -5.79
C ALA A 18 -4.18 -0.72 -6.57
N ASN A 19 -2.93 -0.23 -6.55
CA ASN A 19 -1.79 -0.90 -7.18
C ASN A 19 -1.04 -1.81 -6.21
N VAL A 20 -0.83 -1.36 -4.96
CA VAL A 20 -0.03 -2.10 -3.98
C VAL A 20 -0.76 -3.34 -3.46
N PHE A 21 -2.07 -3.24 -3.21
CA PHE A 21 -2.83 -4.34 -2.63
C PHE A 21 -2.88 -5.59 -3.52
N PRO A 22 -3.22 -5.49 -4.84
CA PRO A 22 -3.23 -6.66 -5.71
C PRO A 22 -1.85 -7.32 -5.82
N VAL A 23 -0.79 -6.52 -5.97
CA VAL A 23 0.59 -7.01 -6.07
C VAL A 23 1.02 -7.73 -4.78
N ALA A 24 0.66 -7.19 -3.62
CA ALA A 24 0.96 -7.82 -2.33
C ALA A 24 0.21 -9.15 -2.15
N VAL A 25 -1.07 -9.19 -2.52
CA VAL A 25 -1.89 -10.42 -2.46
C VAL A 25 -1.40 -11.47 -3.44
N GLU A 26 -1.03 -11.07 -4.67
CA GLU A 26 -0.45 -11.94 -5.69
C GLU A 26 0.87 -12.56 -5.22
N ARG A 27 1.77 -11.74 -4.65
CA ARG A 27 3.04 -12.21 -4.07
C ARG A 27 2.80 -13.15 -2.89
N ALA A 28 1.89 -12.81 -1.98
CA ALA A 28 1.57 -13.66 -0.84
C ALA A 28 1.00 -15.02 -1.31
N GLY A 29 0.13 -15.00 -2.33
CA GLY A 29 -0.40 -16.19 -2.98
C GLY A 29 0.68 -17.03 -3.67
N ALA A 30 1.66 -16.39 -4.33
CA ALA A 30 2.78 -17.09 -4.96
C ALA A 30 3.71 -17.76 -3.93
N LEU A 31 3.96 -17.12 -2.78
CA LEU A 31 4.87 -17.65 -1.75
C LEU A 31 4.25 -18.75 -0.89
N ALA A 32 2.96 -18.63 -0.53
CA ALA A 32 2.33 -19.50 0.46
C ALA A 32 0.96 -20.05 0.02
N GLY A 33 0.60 -19.89 -1.25
CA GLY A 33 -0.68 -20.34 -1.79
C GLY A 33 -1.88 -19.68 -1.10
N PRO A 34 -3.00 -20.42 -0.93
CA PRO A 34 -4.21 -19.90 -0.27
C PRO A 34 -3.97 -19.34 1.15
N ARG A 35 -2.95 -19.86 1.86
CA ARG A 35 -2.60 -19.39 3.21
C ARG A 35 -1.94 -18.01 3.21
N GLY A 36 -1.21 -17.66 2.16
CA GLY A 36 -0.61 -16.34 2.00
C GLY A 36 -1.66 -15.25 1.80
N VAL A 37 -2.68 -15.53 0.99
CA VAL A 37 -3.82 -14.62 0.81
C VAL A 37 -4.62 -14.48 2.10
N ALA A 38 -4.84 -15.58 2.82
CA ALA A 38 -5.54 -15.55 4.10
C ALA A 38 -4.80 -14.68 5.13
N THR A 39 -3.48 -14.86 5.27
CA THR A 39 -2.65 -14.04 6.18
C THR A 39 -2.60 -12.57 5.79
N ALA A 40 -2.46 -12.26 4.50
CA ALA A 40 -2.58 -10.89 3.99
C ALA A 40 -3.94 -10.26 4.32
N SER A 41 -5.02 -11.04 4.20
CA SER A 41 -6.38 -10.58 4.53
C SER A 41 -6.56 -10.36 6.03
N THR A 42 -6.04 -11.26 6.87
CA THR A 42 -6.06 -11.12 8.33
C THR A 42 -5.30 -9.89 8.77
N LEU A 43 -4.12 -9.63 8.21
CA LEU A 43 -3.35 -8.43 8.48
C LEU A 43 -4.08 -7.17 7.99
N GLY A 44 -4.71 -7.21 6.81
CA GLY A 44 -5.53 -6.11 6.30
C GLY A 44 -6.71 -5.78 7.24
N TYR A 45 -7.41 -6.80 7.73
CA TYR A 45 -8.51 -6.63 8.68
C TYR A 45 -8.01 -6.15 10.05
N GLY A 46 -6.89 -6.70 10.52
CA GLY A 46 -6.22 -6.26 11.74
C GLY A 46 -5.80 -4.79 11.69
N GLY A 47 -5.29 -4.34 10.54
CA GLY A 47 -4.96 -2.93 10.29
C GLY A 47 -6.20 -2.03 10.29
N MET A 48 -7.30 -2.46 9.66
CA MET A 48 -8.57 -1.73 9.71
C MET A 48 -9.14 -1.63 11.14
N LEU A 49 -8.97 -2.68 11.96
CA LEU A 49 -9.43 -2.67 13.35
C LEU A 49 -8.52 -1.86 14.27
N LEU A 50 -7.20 -1.86 14.04
CA LEU A 50 -6.22 -1.07 14.80
C LEU A 50 -6.22 0.41 14.39
N GLY A 51 -6.70 0.74 13.19
CA GLY A 51 -6.76 2.11 12.69
C GLY A 51 -7.50 3.09 13.61
N PRO A 52 -8.79 2.88 13.93
CA PRO A 52 -9.55 3.81 14.77
C PRO A 52 -8.98 3.98 16.19
N PRO A 53 -8.57 2.92 16.92
CA PRO A 53 -7.90 3.07 18.21
C PRO A 53 -6.55 3.78 18.12
N ALA A 54 -5.73 3.47 17.12
CA ALA A 54 -4.44 4.14 16.93
C ALA A 54 -4.60 5.63 16.61
N ILE A 55 -5.58 5.98 15.77
CA ILE A 55 -5.91 7.38 15.45
C ILE A 55 -6.48 8.10 16.69
N GLY A 56 -7.33 7.43 17.49
CA GLY A 56 -7.90 7.96 18.73
C GLY A 56 -6.85 8.22 19.81
N PHE A 57 -5.94 7.25 20.05
CA PHE A 57 -4.83 7.40 21.00
C PHE A 57 -3.89 8.55 20.62
N LEU A 58 -3.65 8.70 19.31
CA LEU A 58 -2.79 9.76 18.78
C LEU A 58 -3.49 11.14 18.84
N ALA A 59 -4.81 11.18 18.74
CA ALA A 59 -5.61 12.40 18.91
C ALA A 59 -5.67 12.89 20.37
N ASP A 60 -5.63 11.96 21.34
CA ASP A 60 -5.73 12.24 22.79
C ASP A 60 -4.49 12.94 23.35
N TRP A 61 -3.28 12.68 22.82
CA TRP A 61 -2.04 13.23 23.37
C TRP A 61 -1.60 14.60 22.82
N TYR A 62 -2.10 15.05 21.67
CA TYR A 62 -1.45 16.18 20.96
C TYR A 62 -2.35 17.21 20.29
N SER A 63 -3.67 17.14 20.44
CA SER A 63 -4.64 17.81 19.55
C SER A 63 -4.55 17.29 18.10
N LEU A 64 -5.73 17.11 17.48
CA LEU A 64 -5.97 16.49 16.16
C LEU A 64 -4.94 16.75 15.02
N PRO A 65 -4.28 17.92 14.88
CA PRO A 65 -3.38 18.18 13.77
C PRO A 65 -2.09 17.35 13.78
N ALA A 66 -1.47 17.10 14.93
CA ALA A 66 -0.16 16.44 14.96
C ALA A 66 -0.26 14.93 14.69
N ALA A 67 -1.36 14.30 15.11
CA ALA A 67 -1.66 12.90 14.82
C ALA A 67 -1.75 12.61 13.32
N LEU A 68 -2.37 13.53 12.58
CA LEU A 68 -2.48 13.42 11.12
C LEU A 68 -1.13 13.70 10.42
N THR A 69 -0.24 14.50 11.01
CA THR A 69 1.10 14.73 10.44
C THR A 69 2.02 13.51 10.55
N THR A 70 1.95 12.72 11.63
CA THR A 70 2.75 11.50 11.78
C THR A 70 2.34 10.43 10.77
N VAL A 71 1.04 10.27 10.51
CA VAL A 71 0.52 9.37 9.46
C VAL A 71 0.99 9.83 8.07
N ALA A 72 0.95 11.14 7.80
CA ALA A 72 1.42 11.70 6.54
C ALA A 72 2.94 11.50 6.33
N VAL A 73 3.75 11.61 7.40
CA VAL A 73 5.20 11.37 7.34
C VAL A 73 5.50 9.89 7.07
N LEU A 74 4.81 8.96 7.74
CA LEU A 74 4.99 7.53 7.51
C LEU A 74 4.64 7.13 6.07
N ALA A 75 3.53 7.65 5.55
CA ALA A 75 3.12 7.43 4.16
C ALA A 75 4.12 8.03 3.16
N GLY A 76 4.64 9.22 3.44
CA GLY A 76 5.69 9.86 2.64
C GLY A 76 6.98 9.05 2.58
N LEU A 77 7.42 8.51 3.73
CA LEU A 77 8.63 7.68 3.80
C LEU A 77 8.48 6.36 3.02
N SER A 78 7.31 5.73 3.07
CA SER A 78 7.02 4.51 2.32
C SER A 78 7.02 4.76 0.79
N ALA A 79 6.44 5.89 0.36
CA ALA A 79 6.45 6.29 -1.05
C ALA A 79 7.86 6.61 -1.58
N LEU A 80 8.72 7.19 -0.74
CA LEU A 80 10.13 7.47 -1.08
C LEU A 80 10.99 6.20 -1.16
N ALA A 81 10.65 5.15 -0.42
CA ALA A 81 11.36 3.87 -0.47
C ALA A 81 11.06 3.05 -1.74
N ALA A 82 9.87 3.23 -2.33
CA ALA A 82 9.42 2.49 -3.52
C ALA A 82 10.31 2.65 -4.78
N PRO A 83 10.79 3.84 -5.18
CA PRO A 83 11.66 3.98 -6.35
C PRO A 83 13.10 3.45 -6.14
N LEU A 84 13.52 3.20 -4.89
CA LEU A 84 14.84 2.62 -4.61
C LEU A 84 14.88 1.10 -4.87
N LEU A 85 13.76 0.41 -4.71
CA LEU A 85 13.65 -1.03 -4.98
C LEU A 85 13.33 -1.37 -6.45
N GLY A 86 12.83 -0.40 -7.23
CA GLY A 86 12.35 -0.61 -8.61
C GLY A 86 13.41 -0.68 -9.71
N ARG A 87 14.72 -0.65 -9.39
CA ARG A 87 15.80 -0.56 -10.40
C ARG A 87 16.35 -1.91 -10.89
N THR A 88 15.86 -3.05 -10.39
CA THR A 88 16.49 -4.36 -10.67
C THR A 88 15.76 -5.23 -11.69
N VAL A 89 14.61 -4.82 -12.23
CA VAL A 89 13.90 -5.61 -13.25
C VAL A 89 14.07 -4.96 -14.62
N SER A 90 15.15 -5.34 -15.32
CA SER A 90 15.28 -5.16 -16.77
C SER A 90 14.73 -6.42 -17.45
N PRO A 91 13.61 -6.37 -18.19
CA PRO A 91 13.22 -7.47 -19.06
C PRO A 91 14.08 -7.41 -20.31
N GLU A 92 15.13 -8.23 -20.34
CA GLU A 92 15.96 -8.48 -21.50
C GLU A 92 15.23 -9.42 -22.48
N ALA A 93 15.15 -8.98 -23.75
CA ALA A 93 15.13 -9.70 -25.04
C ALA A 93 14.19 -10.93 -25.28
N GLY A 94 13.56 -10.94 -26.48
CA GLY A 94 12.76 -12.05 -27.05
C GLY A 94 13.54 -13.35 -27.38
N PRO A 95 13.01 -14.34 -28.15
CA PRO A 95 12.44 -14.15 -29.49
C PRO A 95 11.24 -15.08 -29.88
N ALA A 96 10.85 -14.95 -31.15
CA ALA A 96 9.72 -15.51 -31.89
C ALA A 96 9.70 -17.03 -32.17
N ASN A 97 8.49 -17.61 -32.24
CA ASN A 97 8.08 -18.78 -33.06
C ASN A 97 6.53 -18.87 -32.97
N GLY A 98 5.68 -18.68 -33.99
CA GLY A 98 5.57 -19.37 -35.29
C GLY A 98 4.39 -20.39 -35.24
N PRO A 99 3.33 -20.31 -36.07
CA PRO A 99 2.11 -21.12 -35.91
C PRO A 99 2.13 -22.43 -36.74
N GLY A 100 1.49 -23.48 -36.21
CA GLY A 100 0.99 -24.63 -36.98
C GLY A 100 1.73 -25.97 -36.80
N GLY A 101 0.96 -27.04 -36.57
CA GLY A 101 1.39 -28.43 -36.49
C GLY A 101 0.31 -29.30 -35.87
#